data_AF-A0A1V2PTK3-F1
#
_entry.id   AF-A0A1V2PTK3-F1
#
_cell.length_a   1.000
_cell.length_b   1.000
_cell.length_c   1.000
_cell.angle_alpha   90.00
_cell.angle_beta   90.00
_cell.angle_gamma   90.00
#
_symmetry.space_group_name_H-M   'P 1'
#
loop_
_entity.id
_entity.type
_entity.pdbx_description
1 polymer ?
#
loop_
_entity_poly.entity_id
_entity_poly.type
_entity_poly.pdbx_seq_one_letter_code
_entity_poly.pdbx_strand_id
1 'polypeptide(L)'
;MIANFVAHSSHLHLRTDGMTVARSDDVVVANGDVGDDTFNIITRARFSESDVDERIAETVSSVDGAFSWWVDPESTPGSLSERIAAAGYPAHDPEPGMVAALSALPACTSPDGLEIRRVTTPDELADYAVVVAANWDPPAPGVVRFYSRVTKAALDPGCQARYFVGYRDGSAVCAAEAFLSHEVAGIYNVSTLVGHRRRGFGRAITLAALHAARAEGFDTAVLQASPDGQPIYRALGFTELGTFVEHSITA
;
A
#
# COMPACT_ATOMS: atom_id res chain seq x y z
N MET A 1 9.43 8.47 -3.96
CA MET A 1 8.11 8.04 -3.46
C MET A 1 7.31 7.32 -4.52
N ILE A 2 6.94 7.99 -5.63
CA ILE A 2 6.05 7.42 -6.66
C ILE A 2 6.62 6.13 -7.27
N ALA A 3 7.91 6.11 -7.64
CA ALA A 3 8.55 4.90 -8.16
C ALA A 3 8.52 3.71 -7.17
N ASN A 4 8.64 3.98 -5.86
CA ASN A 4 8.50 2.94 -4.82
C ASN A 4 7.05 2.42 -4.78
N PHE A 5 6.05 3.31 -4.84
CA PHE A 5 4.63 2.92 -4.86
C PHE A 5 4.25 2.10 -6.11
N VAL A 6 4.70 2.51 -7.30
CA VAL A 6 4.47 1.76 -8.56
C VAL A 6 5.15 0.38 -8.52
N ALA A 7 6.32 0.29 -7.91
CA ALA A 7 6.98 -0.99 -7.71
C ALA A 7 6.24 -1.86 -6.68
N HIS A 8 5.80 -1.28 -5.56
CA HIS A 8 5.02 -1.98 -4.53
C HIS A 8 3.73 -2.56 -5.12
N SER A 9 2.99 -1.78 -5.90
CA SER A 9 1.71 -2.20 -6.49
C SER A 9 1.82 -3.32 -7.53
N SER A 10 3.03 -3.71 -7.95
CA SER A 10 3.24 -4.71 -9.00
C SER A 10 4.24 -5.82 -8.68
N HIS A 11 5.02 -5.72 -7.59
CA HIS A 11 6.15 -6.63 -7.34
C HIS A 11 5.74 -8.10 -7.11
N LEU A 12 4.62 -8.36 -6.43
CA LEU A 12 4.14 -9.72 -6.19
C LEU A 12 3.44 -10.29 -7.43
N HIS A 13 2.73 -9.44 -8.17
CA HIS A 13 2.06 -9.79 -9.42
C HIS A 13 3.06 -10.33 -10.45
N LEU A 14 4.22 -9.69 -10.59
CA LEU A 14 5.29 -10.13 -11.48
C LEU A 14 5.88 -11.51 -11.13
N ARG A 15 5.60 -12.02 -9.92
CA ARG A 15 6.22 -13.23 -9.36
C ARG A 15 5.21 -14.32 -9.06
N THR A 16 3.94 -14.13 -9.44
CA THR A 16 2.84 -15.03 -9.07
C THR A 16 2.02 -15.40 -10.30
N ASP A 17 1.87 -16.71 -10.53
CA ASP A 17 1.16 -17.22 -11.69
C ASP A 17 -0.31 -16.77 -11.71
N GLY A 18 -0.78 -16.39 -12.91
CA GLY A 18 -2.14 -15.90 -13.15
C GLY A 18 -2.34 -14.40 -12.88
N MET A 19 -1.40 -13.73 -12.21
CA MET A 19 -1.42 -12.27 -12.08
C MET A 19 -0.71 -11.60 -13.27
N THR A 20 -1.10 -10.38 -13.60
CA THR A 20 -0.51 -9.66 -14.75
C THR A 20 -0.09 -8.25 -14.38
N VAL A 21 0.92 -7.74 -15.10
CA VAL A 21 1.35 -6.34 -15.03
C VAL A 21 1.59 -5.85 -16.45
N ALA A 22 0.69 -5.02 -16.97
CA ALA A 22 0.86 -4.33 -18.23
C ALA A 22 1.57 -3.00 -17.99
N ARG A 23 2.69 -2.78 -18.69
CA ARG A 23 3.46 -1.53 -18.65
C ARG A 23 3.52 -0.95 -20.05
N SER A 24 2.86 0.17 -20.26
CA SER A 24 3.12 1.05 -21.41
C SER A 24 4.10 2.15 -20.99
N ASP A 25 4.45 3.04 -21.92
CA ASP A 25 5.32 4.18 -21.63
C ASP A 25 4.69 5.16 -20.62
N ASP A 26 3.36 5.20 -20.57
CA ASP A 26 2.56 6.24 -19.92
C ASP A 26 1.59 5.73 -18.85
N VAL A 27 1.41 4.42 -18.64
CA VAL A 27 0.57 3.87 -17.56
C VAL A 27 1.02 2.46 -17.15
N VAL A 28 0.76 2.09 -15.90
CA VAL A 28 1.01 0.74 -15.36
C VAL A 28 -0.29 0.19 -14.80
N VAL A 29 -0.66 -1.01 -15.23
CA VAL A 29 -1.86 -1.73 -14.77
C VAL A 29 -1.44 -3.06 -14.18
N ALA A 30 -1.68 -3.27 -12.89
CA ALA A 30 -1.42 -4.52 -12.19
C ALA A 30 -2.75 -5.20 -11.84
N ASN A 31 -2.94 -6.46 -12.24
CA ASN A 31 -4.14 -7.24 -11.95
C ASN A 31 -3.80 -8.43 -11.06
N GLY A 32 -4.28 -8.41 -9.82
CA GLY A 32 -4.05 -9.43 -8.81
C GLY A 32 -4.93 -10.67 -8.97
N ASP A 33 -5.91 -10.66 -9.87
CA ASP A 33 -6.79 -11.81 -10.18
C ASP A 33 -7.46 -12.38 -8.90
N VAL A 34 -7.88 -11.49 -7.99
CA VAL A 34 -8.52 -11.85 -6.71
C VAL A 34 -9.91 -11.24 -6.52
N GLY A 35 -10.37 -10.47 -7.51
CA GLY A 35 -11.68 -9.79 -7.53
C GLY A 35 -11.80 -8.69 -6.48
N ASP A 36 -10.70 -8.00 -6.19
CA ASP A 36 -10.55 -7.02 -5.11
C ASP A 36 -9.65 -5.89 -5.60
N ASP A 37 -10.13 -4.65 -5.50
CA ASP A 37 -9.45 -3.46 -6.03
C ASP A 37 -8.16 -3.13 -5.28
N THR A 38 -8.01 -3.61 -4.03
CA THR A 38 -6.79 -3.52 -3.22
C THR A 38 -5.53 -3.98 -3.96
N PHE A 39 -5.65 -4.97 -4.87
CA PHE A 39 -4.52 -5.51 -5.64
C PHE A 39 -4.72 -5.40 -7.15
N ASN A 40 -5.76 -4.69 -7.58
CA ASN A 40 -6.00 -4.36 -8.97
C ASN A 40 -5.75 -2.86 -9.15
N ILE A 41 -4.51 -2.49 -9.46
CA ILE A 41 -4.04 -1.12 -9.31
C ILE A 41 -3.61 -0.53 -10.67
N ILE A 42 -4.11 0.66 -10.99
CA ILE A 42 -3.65 1.49 -12.09
C ILE A 42 -2.82 2.65 -11.51
N THR A 43 -1.59 2.82 -12.00
CA THR A 43 -0.64 3.83 -11.51
C THR A 43 0.18 4.43 -12.64
N ARG A 44 0.94 5.50 -12.33
CA ARG A 44 1.92 6.12 -13.23
C ARG A 44 1.33 6.62 -14.54
N ALA A 45 0.07 7.08 -14.52
CA ALA A 45 -0.55 7.70 -15.68
C ALA A 45 0.16 9.02 -16.04
N ARG A 46 0.66 9.12 -17.27
CA ARG A 46 1.42 10.25 -17.83
C ARG A 46 0.93 10.57 -19.24
N PHE A 47 -0.33 10.96 -19.36
CA PHE A 47 -0.97 11.29 -20.64
C PHE A 47 -0.68 12.72 -21.06
N SER A 48 -0.92 13.03 -22.34
CA SER A 48 -0.86 14.39 -22.86
C SER A 48 -2.20 15.09 -22.70
N GLU A 49 -2.21 16.43 -22.77
CA GLU A 49 -3.47 17.19 -22.79
C GLU A 49 -4.35 16.86 -24.01
N SER A 50 -3.75 16.39 -25.12
CA SER A 50 -4.47 16.10 -26.36
C SER A 50 -5.13 14.73 -26.42
N ASP A 51 -4.65 13.75 -25.66
CA ASP A 51 -5.10 12.35 -25.72
C ASP A 51 -5.67 11.82 -24.40
N VAL A 52 -5.64 12.61 -23.32
CA VAL A 52 -6.06 12.18 -21.97
C VAL A 52 -7.43 11.48 -21.95
N ASP A 53 -8.44 12.00 -22.63
CA ASP A 53 -9.79 11.44 -22.59
C ASP A 53 -9.86 10.08 -23.32
N GLU A 54 -9.11 9.93 -24.43
CA GLU A 54 -8.95 8.66 -25.16
C GLU A 54 -8.17 7.65 -24.30
N ARG A 55 -7.05 8.05 -23.71
CA ARG A 55 -6.22 7.18 -22.87
C ARG A 55 -6.94 6.72 -21.60
N ILE A 56 -7.82 7.55 -21.02
CA ILE A 56 -8.71 7.12 -19.93
C ILE A 56 -9.64 6.00 -20.40
N ALA A 57 -10.35 6.21 -21.52
CA ALA A 57 -11.27 5.20 -22.07
C ALA A 57 -10.56 3.90 -22.45
N GLU A 58 -9.37 3.99 -23.06
CA GLU A 58 -8.53 2.83 -23.39
C GLU A 58 -8.07 2.08 -22.14
N THR A 59 -7.60 2.80 -21.12
CA THR A 59 -7.13 2.17 -19.87
C THR A 59 -8.28 1.45 -19.17
N VAL A 60 -9.44 2.10 -19.05
CA VAL A 60 -10.65 1.50 -18.46
C VAL A 60 -11.13 0.29 -19.25
N SER A 61 -11.18 0.36 -20.59
CA SER A 61 -11.60 -0.78 -21.42
C SER A 61 -10.60 -1.93 -21.45
N SER A 62 -9.35 -1.69 -21.03
CA SER A 62 -8.31 -2.72 -20.92
C SER A 62 -8.39 -3.56 -19.65
N VAL A 63 -9.18 -3.13 -18.66
CA VAL A 63 -9.35 -3.83 -17.38
C VAL A 63 -10.74 -4.45 -17.26
N ASP A 64 -10.82 -5.55 -16.55
CA ASP A 64 -12.07 -6.26 -16.24
C ASP A 64 -12.18 -6.48 -14.72
N GLY A 65 -13.31 -6.08 -14.14
CA GLY A 65 -13.56 -6.07 -12.69
C GLY A 65 -13.27 -4.73 -12.01
N ALA A 66 -13.09 -4.79 -10.68
CA ALA A 66 -12.84 -3.62 -9.85
C ALA A 66 -11.34 -3.30 -9.79
N PHE A 67 -10.98 -2.04 -10.05
CA PHE A 67 -9.62 -1.51 -9.99
C PHE A 67 -9.59 -0.19 -9.23
N SER A 68 -8.48 0.05 -8.53
CA SER A 68 -8.13 1.34 -7.95
C SER A 68 -7.15 2.08 -8.85
N TRP A 69 -7.58 3.21 -9.41
CA TRP A 69 -6.69 4.10 -10.16
C TRP A 69 -6.15 5.19 -9.25
N TRP A 70 -4.86 5.12 -8.97
CA TRP A 70 -4.12 6.11 -8.18
C TRP A 70 -3.50 7.19 -9.07
N VAL A 71 -4.00 8.43 -8.92
CA VAL A 71 -3.41 9.65 -9.47
C VAL A 71 -2.39 10.19 -8.48
N ASP A 72 -1.15 10.36 -8.93
CA ASP A 72 -0.02 10.77 -8.10
C ASP A 72 0.41 12.23 -8.41
N PRO A 73 1.24 12.87 -7.57
CA PRO A 73 1.65 14.28 -7.78
C PRO A 73 2.34 14.58 -9.11
N GLU A 74 2.90 13.57 -9.78
CA GLU A 74 3.55 13.72 -11.09
C GLU A 74 2.65 13.25 -12.24
N SER A 75 1.41 12.82 -11.98
CA SER A 75 0.45 12.44 -13.01
C SER A 75 0.18 13.58 -13.99
N THR A 76 0.10 13.24 -15.27
CA THR A 76 -0.23 14.19 -16.33
C THR A 76 -1.46 13.75 -17.12
N PRO A 77 -2.29 14.70 -17.57
CA PRO A 77 -2.22 16.13 -17.25
C PRO A 77 -2.52 16.42 -15.77
N GLY A 78 -2.22 17.64 -15.29
CA GLY A 78 -2.54 18.02 -13.90
C GLY A 78 -4.05 17.97 -13.59
N SER A 79 -4.88 17.97 -14.63
CA SER A 79 -6.34 17.77 -14.57
C SER A 79 -6.78 16.31 -14.60
N LEU A 80 -5.86 15.33 -14.57
CA LEU A 80 -6.18 13.91 -14.79
C LEU A 80 -7.26 13.40 -13.83
N SER A 81 -7.20 13.73 -12.54
CA SER A 81 -8.21 13.31 -11.58
C SER A 81 -9.60 13.87 -11.92
N GLU A 82 -9.69 15.15 -12.30
CA GLU A 82 -10.93 15.78 -12.73
C GLU A 82 -11.49 15.11 -14.00
N ARG A 83 -10.60 14.71 -14.93
CA ARG A 83 -10.94 14.03 -16.18
C ARG A 83 -11.48 12.62 -15.94
N ILE A 84 -10.84 11.86 -15.05
CA ILE A 84 -11.30 10.52 -14.64
C ILE A 84 -12.67 10.61 -13.97
N ALA A 85 -12.86 11.60 -13.09
CA ALA A 85 -14.16 11.85 -12.46
C ALA A 85 -15.25 12.24 -13.48
N ALA A 86 -14.92 13.10 -14.44
CA ALA A 86 -15.83 13.49 -15.53
C ALA A 86 -16.20 12.32 -16.45
N ALA A 87 -15.31 11.33 -16.58
CA ALA A 87 -15.56 10.08 -17.31
C ALA A 87 -16.46 9.08 -16.56
N GLY A 88 -16.90 9.42 -15.34
CA GLY A 88 -17.84 8.61 -14.54
C GLY A 88 -17.20 7.81 -13.40
N TYR A 89 -15.91 8.01 -13.13
CA TYR A 89 -15.17 7.28 -12.09
C TYR A 89 -14.82 8.22 -10.94
N PRO A 90 -15.63 8.30 -9.88
CA PRO A 90 -15.50 9.31 -8.83
C PRO A 90 -14.17 9.18 -8.07
N ALA A 91 -13.64 10.34 -7.65
CA ALA A 91 -12.50 10.42 -6.75
C ALA A 91 -12.91 10.11 -5.30
N HIS A 92 -12.03 9.46 -4.56
CA HIS A 92 -12.06 9.41 -3.11
C HIS A 92 -11.39 10.63 -2.49
N ASP A 93 -11.48 10.74 -1.16
CA ASP A 93 -10.81 11.80 -0.42
C ASP A 93 -9.29 11.75 -0.66
N PRO A 94 -8.64 12.88 -0.97
CA PRO A 94 -7.22 12.88 -1.27
C PRO A 94 -6.36 12.46 -0.07
N GLU A 95 -5.36 11.62 -0.33
CA GLU A 95 -4.43 11.13 0.68
C GLU A 95 -3.08 11.86 0.60
N PRO A 96 -2.61 12.49 1.68
CA PRO A 96 -1.28 13.07 1.70
C PRO A 96 -0.22 11.98 1.61
N GLY A 97 0.62 12.10 0.59
CA GLY A 97 1.90 11.42 0.56
C GLY A 97 2.87 12.08 1.54
N MET A 98 3.51 11.30 2.39
CA MET A 98 4.37 11.78 3.45
C MET A 98 5.77 11.16 3.37
N VAL A 99 6.76 11.87 3.88
CA VAL A 99 8.17 11.47 3.94
C VAL A 99 8.78 11.74 5.31
N ALA A 100 9.68 10.87 5.78
CA ALA A 100 10.47 11.09 6.99
C ALA A 100 11.89 10.55 6.82
N ALA A 101 12.85 11.24 7.47
CA ALA A 101 14.19 10.70 7.67
C ALA A 101 14.19 9.67 8.82
N LEU A 102 14.94 8.57 8.65
CA LEU A 102 15.04 7.49 9.63
C LEU A 102 16.18 7.70 10.66
N SER A 103 16.99 8.75 10.48
CA SER A 103 18.14 9.05 11.33
C SER A 103 17.77 9.33 12.80
N ALA A 104 16.58 9.88 13.05
CA ALA A 104 16.12 10.32 14.36
C ALA A 104 14.82 9.62 14.82
N LEU A 105 14.61 8.36 14.41
CA LEU A 105 13.43 7.61 14.85
C LEU A 105 13.36 7.51 16.39
N PRO A 106 12.18 7.76 16.98
CA PRO A 106 11.94 7.42 18.39
C PRO A 106 12.28 5.95 18.67
N ALA A 107 12.70 5.64 19.90
CA ALA A 107 12.89 4.26 20.32
C ALA A 107 11.57 3.47 20.13
N CYS A 108 11.69 2.18 19.80
CA CYS A 108 10.54 1.30 19.76
C CYS A 108 9.84 1.32 21.12
N THR A 109 8.55 1.61 21.10
CA THR A 109 7.67 1.44 22.25
C THR A 109 6.97 0.10 22.11
N SER A 110 6.96 -0.71 23.15
CA SER A 110 6.15 -1.93 23.22
C SER A 110 4.98 -1.66 24.16
N PRO A 111 3.78 -1.32 23.65
CA PRO A 111 2.58 -1.24 24.47
C PRO A 111 2.36 -2.55 25.23
N ASP A 112 1.81 -2.47 26.45
CA ASP A 112 1.60 -3.64 27.31
C ASP A 112 0.83 -4.76 26.60
N GLY A 113 1.47 -5.93 26.55
CA GLY A 113 0.91 -7.16 25.97
C GLY A 113 0.92 -7.20 24.43
N LEU A 114 1.62 -6.29 23.74
CA LEU A 114 1.83 -6.36 22.30
C LEU A 114 3.21 -6.95 21.99
N GLU A 115 3.23 -8.04 21.23
CA GLU A 115 4.43 -8.66 20.67
C GLU A 115 4.45 -8.47 19.16
N ILE A 116 5.41 -7.70 18.63
CA ILE A 116 5.54 -7.49 17.19
C ILE A 116 6.57 -8.46 16.63
N ARG A 117 6.19 -9.21 15.61
CA ARG A 117 7.04 -10.17 14.91
C ARG A 117 7.19 -9.79 13.44
N ARG A 118 8.38 -10.02 12.89
CA ARG A 118 8.59 -10.06 11.44
C ARG A 118 8.02 -11.38 10.94
N VAL A 119 7.20 -11.33 9.89
CA VAL A 119 6.63 -12.50 9.24
C VAL A 119 7.75 -13.26 8.52
N THR A 120 7.86 -14.55 8.84
CA THR A 120 8.85 -15.46 8.23
C THR A 120 8.25 -16.80 7.84
N THR A 121 6.99 -17.05 8.20
CA THR A 121 6.28 -18.31 7.94
C THR A 121 4.95 -18.06 7.21
N PRO A 122 4.43 -19.08 6.49
CA PRO A 122 3.11 -18.99 5.87
C PRO A 122 1.98 -18.68 6.84
N ASP A 123 2.01 -19.24 8.05
CA ASP A 123 0.97 -19.03 9.07
C ASP A 123 0.97 -17.57 9.54
N GLU A 124 2.15 -16.98 9.79
CA GLU A 124 2.26 -15.57 10.13
C GLU A 124 1.81 -14.64 8.99
N LEU A 125 2.02 -15.04 7.73
CA LEU A 125 1.52 -14.28 6.58
C LEU A 125 0.00 -14.39 6.43
N ALA A 126 -0.58 -15.54 6.79
CA ALA A 126 -2.03 -15.69 6.86
C ALA A 126 -2.63 -14.79 7.95
N ASP A 127 -2.01 -14.74 9.13
CA ASP A 127 -2.41 -13.83 10.21
C ASP A 127 -2.30 -12.35 9.80
N TYR A 128 -1.20 -11.99 9.12
CA TYR A 128 -1.04 -10.68 8.50
C TYR A 128 -2.20 -10.35 7.56
N ALA A 129 -2.53 -11.27 6.65
CA ALA A 129 -3.58 -11.07 5.66
C ALA A 129 -4.96 -10.89 6.29
N VAL A 130 -5.27 -11.63 7.37
CA VAL A 130 -6.53 -11.49 8.12
C VAL A 130 -6.63 -10.10 8.75
N VAL A 131 -5.55 -9.58 9.33
CA VAL A 131 -5.55 -8.25 9.94
C VAL A 131 -5.69 -7.14 8.88
N VAL A 132 -5.01 -7.28 7.74
CA VAL A 132 -5.14 -6.33 6.62
C VAL A 132 -6.55 -6.38 6.04
N ALA A 133 -7.11 -7.59 5.82
CA ALA A 133 -8.47 -7.76 5.31
C ALA A 133 -9.54 -7.08 6.19
N ALA A 134 -9.30 -6.97 7.50
CA ALA A 134 -10.19 -6.29 8.44
C ALA A 134 -10.07 -4.76 8.43
N ASN A 135 -9.31 -4.18 7.49
CA ASN A 135 -9.33 -2.74 7.23
C ASN A 135 -10.67 -2.31 6.59
N TRP A 136 -11.34 -3.23 5.91
CA TRP A 136 -12.68 -3.07 5.33
C TRP A 136 -13.75 -3.70 6.24
N ASP A 137 -14.99 -3.20 6.15
CA ASP A 137 -16.16 -3.75 6.83
C ASP A 137 -17.29 -4.00 5.81
N PRO A 138 -17.65 -5.27 5.51
CA PRO A 138 -17.06 -6.50 6.05
C PRO A 138 -15.61 -6.73 5.60
N PRO A 139 -14.82 -7.57 6.30
CA PRO A 139 -13.44 -7.86 5.91
C PRO A 139 -13.32 -8.37 4.47
N ALA A 140 -12.35 -7.83 3.73
CA ALA A 140 -12.16 -8.08 2.31
C ALA A 140 -11.56 -9.48 2.06
N PRO A 141 -12.33 -10.45 1.54
CA PRO A 141 -11.84 -11.82 1.37
C PRO A 141 -10.81 -11.94 0.24
N GLY A 142 -10.75 -10.96 -0.69
CA GLY A 142 -9.74 -10.90 -1.74
C GLY A 142 -8.33 -10.72 -1.20
N VAL A 143 -8.17 -9.99 -0.10
CA VAL A 143 -6.88 -9.81 0.60
C VAL A 143 -6.32 -11.14 1.11
N VAL A 144 -7.14 -11.94 1.76
CA VAL A 144 -6.72 -13.27 2.25
C VAL A 144 -6.36 -14.19 1.08
N ARG A 145 -7.15 -14.18 0.00
CA ARG A 145 -6.86 -14.94 -1.21
C ARG A 145 -5.55 -14.50 -1.87
N PHE A 146 -5.30 -13.20 -1.96
CA PHE A 146 -4.08 -12.63 -2.53
C PHE A 146 -2.85 -13.11 -1.77
N TYR A 147 -2.82 -12.89 -0.46
CA TYR A 147 -1.66 -13.27 0.36
C TYR A 147 -1.42 -14.78 0.37
N SER A 148 -2.48 -15.60 0.31
CA SER A 148 -2.36 -17.04 0.12
C SER A 148 -1.63 -17.39 -1.19
N ARG A 149 -2.02 -16.78 -2.32
CA ARG A 149 -1.40 -17.03 -3.65
C ARG A 149 0.05 -16.55 -3.73
N VAL A 150 0.36 -15.40 -3.15
CA VAL A 150 1.69 -14.78 -3.24
C VAL A 150 2.66 -15.29 -2.16
N THR A 151 2.22 -16.18 -1.26
CA THR A 151 3.01 -16.66 -0.10
C THR A 151 4.47 -16.98 -0.45
N LYS A 152 4.69 -17.74 -1.53
CA LYS A 152 6.05 -18.11 -1.95
C LYS A 152 6.89 -16.89 -2.35
N ALA A 153 6.32 -15.93 -3.08
CA ALA A 153 7.01 -14.73 -3.51
C ALA A 153 7.22 -13.74 -2.35
N ALA A 154 6.23 -13.61 -1.46
CA ALA A 154 6.27 -12.73 -0.30
C ALA A 154 7.30 -13.16 0.74
N LEU A 155 7.46 -14.47 0.96
CA LEU A 155 8.43 -15.04 1.91
C LEU A 155 9.80 -15.34 1.29
N ASP A 156 9.98 -15.09 0.00
CA ASP A 156 11.27 -15.26 -0.66
C ASP A 156 12.31 -14.29 -0.07
N PRO A 157 13.54 -14.76 0.25
CA PRO A 157 14.58 -13.88 0.81
C PRO A 157 14.96 -12.69 -0.07
N GLY A 158 14.78 -12.80 -1.39
CA GLY A 158 14.99 -11.72 -2.36
C GLY A 158 13.78 -10.80 -2.55
N CYS A 159 12.67 -11.06 -1.86
CA CYS A 159 11.53 -10.14 -1.84
C CYS A 159 11.96 -8.77 -1.29
N GLN A 160 11.41 -7.70 -1.85
CA GLN A 160 11.67 -6.33 -1.38
C GLN A 160 10.78 -5.94 -0.18
N ALA A 161 9.69 -6.68 0.05
CA ALA A 161 8.78 -6.44 1.15
C ALA A 161 9.22 -7.13 2.45
N ARG A 162 8.85 -6.52 3.58
CA ARG A 162 9.00 -7.03 4.95
C ARG A 162 7.66 -6.85 5.64
N TYR A 163 7.03 -7.95 6.04
CA TYR A 163 5.73 -7.92 6.70
C TYR A 163 5.90 -8.08 8.21
N PHE A 164 5.03 -7.42 8.97
CA PHE A 164 5.02 -7.42 10.41
C PHE A 164 3.61 -7.68 10.93
N VAL A 165 3.51 -8.47 11.99
CA VAL A 165 2.26 -8.72 12.72
C VAL A 165 2.48 -8.47 14.19
N GLY A 166 1.57 -7.73 14.80
CA GLY A 166 1.49 -7.56 16.25
C GLY A 166 0.49 -8.54 16.84
N TYR A 167 0.94 -9.35 17.78
CA TYR A 167 0.13 -10.29 18.55
C TYR A 167 -0.17 -9.75 19.93
N ARG A 168 -1.37 -10.00 20.41
CA ARG A 168 -1.77 -9.75 21.79
C ARG A 168 -2.57 -10.92 22.30
N ASP A 169 -2.18 -11.45 23.46
CA ASP A 169 -2.85 -12.59 24.10
C ASP A 169 -3.00 -13.78 23.11
N GLY A 170 -2.00 -13.97 22.24
CA GLY A 170 -1.97 -15.02 21.22
C GLY A 170 -2.72 -14.73 19.91
N SER A 171 -3.39 -13.58 19.78
CA SER A 171 -4.16 -13.21 18.57
C SER A 171 -3.49 -12.09 17.78
N ALA A 172 -3.50 -12.16 16.46
CA ALA A 172 -3.02 -11.08 15.59
C ALA A 172 -3.97 -9.87 15.64
N VAL A 173 -3.44 -8.66 15.88
CA VAL A 173 -4.25 -7.45 16.15
C VAL A 173 -3.84 -6.21 15.37
N CYS A 174 -2.60 -6.16 14.86
CA CYS A 174 -2.14 -5.12 13.96
C CYS A 174 -1.14 -5.67 12.94
N ALA A 175 -1.03 -5.00 11.80
CA ALA A 175 -0.13 -5.37 10.72
C ALA A 175 0.55 -4.13 10.12
N ALA A 176 1.72 -4.31 9.52
CA ALA A 176 2.38 -3.31 8.68
C ALA A 176 3.32 -3.97 7.67
N GLU A 177 3.59 -3.28 6.57
CA GLU A 177 4.57 -3.67 5.56
C GLU A 177 5.61 -2.56 5.42
N ALA A 178 6.89 -2.95 5.29
CA ALA A 178 7.94 -2.09 4.77
C ALA A 178 8.41 -2.63 3.41
N PHE A 179 8.37 -1.79 2.38
CA PHE A 179 8.75 -2.13 1.02
C PHE A 179 10.00 -1.36 0.58
N LEU A 180 11.09 -2.10 0.36
CA LEU A 180 12.45 -1.58 0.22
C LEU A 180 12.82 -1.45 -1.27
N SER A 181 12.64 -0.25 -1.84
CA SER A 181 12.78 -0.05 -3.28
C SER A 181 13.04 1.41 -3.65
N HIS A 182 13.81 1.67 -4.71
CA HIS A 182 14.11 3.02 -5.20
C HIS A 182 14.65 3.96 -4.10
N GLU A 183 15.62 3.45 -3.33
CA GLU A 183 16.34 4.20 -2.27
C GLU A 183 15.48 4.70 -1.10
N VAL A 184 14.20 4.31 -1.06
CA VAL A 184 13.28 4.64 0.04
C VAL A 184 12.58 3.39 0.57
N ALA A 185 12.16 3.45 1.83
CA ALA A 185 11.31 2.44 2.44
C ALA A 185 9.84 2.91 2.40
N GLY A 186 9.03 2.30 1.56
CA GLY A 186 7.59 2.52 1.56
C GLY A 186 6.94 1.82 2.74
N ILE A 187 6.08 2.50 3.50
CA ILE A 187 5.30 1.89 4.58
C ILE A 187 3.86 1.73 4.13
N TYR A 188 3.39 0.49 4.07
CA TYR A 188 2.11 0.10 3.50
C TYR A 188 1.31 -0.78 4.46
N ASN A 189 0.01 -0.95 4.18
CA ASN A 189 -0.85 -1.92 4.85
C ASN A 189 -0.82 -1.83 6.39
N VAL A 190 -0.73 -0.60 6.92
CA VAL A 190 -0.74 -0.36 8.37
C VAL A 190 -2.18 -0.47 8.85
N SER A 191 -2.48 -1.54 9.56
CA SER A 191 -3.83 -1.83 10.04
C SER A 191 -3.83 -2.19 11.52
N THR A 192 -4.90 -1.82 12.22
CA THR A 192 -5.16 -2.27 13.60
C THR A 192 -6.64 -2.61 13.71
N LEU A 193 -6.94 -3.82 14.18
CA LEU A 193 -8.31 -4.29 14.37
C LEU A 193 -9.11 -3.30 15.21
N VAL A 194 -10.37 -3.06 14.86
CA VAL A 194 -11.23 -2.02 15.46
C VAL A 194 -11.24 -2.09 16.99
N GLY A 195 -11.39 -3.30 17.58
CA GLY A 195 -11.38 -3.52 19.02
C GLY A 195 -10.03 -3.26 19.74
N HIS A 196 -8.96 -3.04 18.98
CA HIS A 196 -7.59 -2.81 19.48
C HIS A 196 -7.06 -1.41 19.14
N ARG A 197 -7.85 -0.55 18.49
CA ARG A 197 -7.48 0.84 18.16
C ARG A 197 -7.36 1.71 19.41
N ARG A 198 -6.65 2.85 19.27
CA ARG A 198 -6.37 3.83 20.34
C ARG A 198 -5.61 3.26 21.56
N ARG A 199 -4.78 2.23 21.34
CA ARG A 199 -3.91 1.60 22.34
C ARG A 199 -2.41 1.73 22.02
N GLY A 200 -2.08 2.53 21.01
CA GLY A 200 -0.70 2.72 20.54
C GLY A 200 -0.18 1.64 19.60
N PHE A 201 -0.98 0.63 19.23
CA PHE A 201 -0.51 -0.50 18.40
C PHE A 201 -0.11 -0.10 16.99
N GLY A 202 -0.90 0.75 16.33
CA GLY A 202 -0.56 1.32 15.02
C GLY A 202 0.80 2.04 15.06
N ARG A 203 1.00 2.93 16.03
CA ARG A 203 2.30 3.62 16.22
C ARG A 203 3.45 2.64 16.47
N ALA A 204 3.23 1.62 17.30
CA ALA A 204 4.25 0.64 17.64
C ALA A 204 4.68 -0.20 16.43
N ILE A 205 3.72 -0.68 15.63
CA ILE A 205 4.02 -1.50 14.45
C ILE A 205 4.62 -0.68 13.31
N THR A 206 4.18 0.57 13.11
CA THR A 206 4.85 1.50 12.19
C THR A 206 6.30 1.72 12.60
N LEU A 207 6.58 1.98 13.88
CA LEU A 207 7.95 2.13 14.36
C LEU A 207 8.79 0.88 14.12
N ALA A 208 8.25 -0.32 14.37
CA ALA A 208 8.96 -1.56 14.12
C ALA A 208 9.35 -1.70 12.63
N ALA A 209 8.43 -1.39 11.71
CA ALA A 209 8.69 -1.39 10.27
C ALA A 209 9.77 -0.37 9.88
N LEU A 210 9.73 0.84 10.44
CA LEU A 210 10.72 1.90 10.18
C LEU A 210 12.12 1.52 10.71
N HIS A 211 12.21 0.95 11.91
CA HIS A 211 13.49 0.48 12.46
C HIS A 211 14.06 -0.69 11.65
N ALA A 212 13.21 -1.59 11.16
CA ALA A 212 13.64 -2.68 10.27
C ALA A 212 14.19 -2.14 8.94
N ALA A 213 13.49 -1.20 8.31
CA ALA A 213 13.99 -0.54 7.09
C ALA A 213 15.34 0.14 7.32
N ARG A 214 15.49 0.85 8.45
CA ARG A 214 16.77 1.47 8.84
C ARG A 214 17.89 0.46 9.04
N ALA A 215 17.59 -0.67 9.67
CA ALA A 215 18.56 -1.75 9.88
C ALA A 215 19.01 -2.39 8.55
N GLU A 216 18.17 -2.33 7.51
CA GLU A 216 18.50 -2.76 6.15
C GLU A 216 19.16 -1.64 5.30
N GLY A 217 19.54 -0.53 5.91
CA GLY A 217 20.37 0.52 5.29
C GLY A 217 19.60 1.66 4.64
N PHE A 218 18.27 1.69 4.75
CA PHE A 218 17.47 2.81 4.26
C PHE A 218 17.52 3.98 5.23
N ASP A 219 17.57 5.21 4.71
CA ASP A 219 17.60 6.44 5.51
C ASP A 219 16.32 7.26 5.39
N THR A 220 15.42 6.90 4.48
CA THR A 220 14.22 7.65 4.13
C THR A 220 13.03 6.71 4.02
N ALA A 221 11.91 7.07 4.66
CA ALA A 221 10.64 6.38 4.51
C ALA A 221 9.57 7.26 3.87
N VAL A 222 8.67 6.62 3.14
CA VAL A 222 7.55 7.26 2.45
C VAL A 222 6.26 6.48 2.69
N LEU A 223 5.11 7.13 2.67
CA LEU A 223 3.80 6.49 2.80
C LEU A 223 2.68 7.40 2.29
N GLN A 224 1.53 6.83 1.94
CA GLN A 224 0.27 7.55 1.83
C GLN A 224 -0.45 7.44 3.18
N ALA A 225 -0.97 8.56 3.68
CA ALA A 225 -1.60 8.61 5.00
C ALA A 225 -3.11 8.76 4.89
N SER A 226 -3.83 7.76 5.39
CA SER A 226 -5.26 7.90 5.66
C SER A 226 -5.52 8.97 6.72
N PRO A 227 -6.76 9.53 6.79
CA PRO A 227 -7.12 10.50 7.82
C PRO A 227 -6.85 10.01 9.25
N ASP A 228 -7.09 8.72 9.51
CA ASP A 228 -6.82 8.07 10.81
C ASP A 228 -5.32 7.90 11.11
N GLY A 229 -4.51 7.68 10.07
CA GLY A 229 -3.07 7.45 10.18
C GLY A 229 -2.24 8.73 10.28
N GLN A 230 -2.68 9.81 9.64
CA GLN A 230 -1.92 11.07 9.52
C GLN A 230 -1.42 11.64 10.86
N PRO A 231 -2.19 11.65 11.97
CA PRO A 231 -1.69 12.11 13.27
C PRO A 231 -0.55 11.25 13.82
N ILE A 232 -0.58 9.93 13.57
CA ILE A 232 0.47 9.00 13.98
C ILE A 232 1.77 9.33 13.25
N TYR A 233 1.70 9.49 11.92
CA TYR A 233 2.88 9.73 11.10
C TYR A 233 3.51 11.09 11.39
N ARG A 234 2.72 12.16 11.56
CA ARG A 234 3.24 13.46 12.00
C ARG A 234 3.99 13.37 13.32
N ALA A 235 3.48 12.61 14.29
CA ALA A 235 4.14 12.38 15.57
C ALA A 235 5.44 11.54 15.45
N LEU A 236 5.65 10.85 14.33
CA LEU A 236 6.87 10.13 14.00
C LEU A 236 7.84 10.95 13.14
N GLY A 237 7.54 12.22 12.87
CA GLY A 237 8.39 13.13 12.11
C GLY A 237 8.13 13.13 10.60
N PHE A 238 7.04 12.53 10.13
CA PHE A 238 6.64 12.61 8.72
C PHE A 238 6.10 13.99 8.37
N THR A 239 6.51 14.49 7.21
CA THR A 239 6.01 15.72 6.58
C THR A 239 5.39 15.41 5.22
N GLU A 240 4.45 16.23 4.78
CA GLU A 240 3.75 16.05 3.51
C GLU A 240 4.65 16.40 2.31
N LEU A 241 4.57 15.60 1.24
CA LEU A 241 5.36 15.73 0.00
C LEU A 241 4.47 16.00 -1.22
N GLY A 242 3.19 15.62 -1.15
CA GLY A 242 2.22 15.78 -2.24
C GLY A 242 0.94 15.03 -1.91
N THR A 243 0.02 15.01 -2.87
CA THR A 243 -1.31 14.41 -2.70
C THR A 243 -1.52 13.29 -3.71
N PHE A 244 -2.09 12.19 -3.24
CA PHE A 244 -2.55 11.08 -4.05
C PHE A 244 -4.08 11.09 -4.06
N VAL A 245 -4.68 10.75 -5.20
CA VAL A 245 -6.14 10.62 -5.32
C VAL A 245 -6.45 9.27 -5.92
N GLU A 246 -7.28 8.50 -5.23
CA GLU A 246 -7.78 7.22 -5.71
C GLU A 246 -9.11 7.40 -6.43
N HIS A 247 -9.31 6.69 -7.54
CA HIS A 247 -10.58 6.55 -8.24
C HIS A 247 -10.98 5.08 -8.30
N SER A 248 -12.22 4.78 -7.95
CA SER A 248 -12.78 3.43 -8.16
C SER A 248 -13.18 3.25 -9.61
N ILE A 249 -12.56 2.27 -10.27
CA ILE A 249 -12.90 1.82 -11.62
C ILE A 249 -13.70 0.54 -11.49
N THR A 250 -14.99 0.60 -11.79
CA THR A 250 -15.87 -0.56 -11.87
C THR A 250 -16.36 -0.69 -13.31
N ALA A 251 -15.87 -1.73 -14.00
CA ALA A 251 -16.36 -2.10 -15.33
C ALA A 251 -17.73 -2.78 -15.26
#